data_AF-A0A484X1C6-F1
#
_entry.id   AF-A0A484X1C6-F1
#
_cell.length_a   1.000
_cell.length_b   1.000
_cell.length_c   1.000
_cell.angle_alpha   90.00
_cell.angle_beta   90.00
_cell.angle_gamma   90.00
#
_symmetry.space_group_name_H-M   'P 1'
#
loop_
_entity.id
_entity.type
_entity.pdbx_description
1 polymer ?
#
loop_
_entity_poly.entity_id
_entity_poly.type
_entity_poly.pdbx_seq_one_letter_code
_entity_poly.pdbx_strand_id
1 'polypeptide(L)' 'MISIEFSCPLPNGLHARPAWALKEQCSVWRSDIRFINNRLNTPGGCQKLAGADQHRHAV' A
#
# COMPACT_ATOMS: atom_id res chain seq x y z
N MET A 1 16.17 -10.58 1.91
CA MET A 1 14.91 -9.81 2.06
C MET A 1 15.27 -8.48 2.70
N ILE A 2 15.01 -7.36 2.04
CA ILE A 2 15.29 -6.01 2.57
C ILE A 2 13.96 -5.46 3.11
N SER A 3 13.97 -4.89 4.32
CA SER A 3 12.82 -4.20 4.91
C SER A 3 13.22 -2.76 5.19
N ILE A 4 12.33 -1.82 4.85
CA ILE A 4 12.53 -0.39 5.08
C ILE A 4 11.32 0.10 5.85
N GLU A 5 11.56 0.64 7.05
CA GLU A 5 10.51 1.27 7.84
C GLU A 5 10.35 2.73 7.43
N PHE A 6 9.09 3.17 7.33
CA PHE A 6 8.76 4.55 7.00
C PHE A 6 7.48 4.96 7.74
N SER A 7 7.34 6.25 8.01
CA SER A 7 6.08 6.84 8.44
C SER A 7 5.32 7.37 7.23
N CYS A 8 4.03 7.04 7.12
CA CYS A 8 3.18 7.60 6.07
C CYS A 8 2.75 9.01 6.53
N PRO A 9 3.16 10.09 5.83
CA PRO A 9 2.84 11.46 6.24
C PRO A 9 1.40 11.87 5.91
N LEU A 10 0.63 11.00 5.23
CA LEU A 10 -0.72 11.31 4.80
C LEU A 10 -1.69 11.23 5.99
N PRO A 11 -2.52 12.27 6.21
CA PRO A 11 -3.41 12.35 7.38
C PRO A 11 -4.42 11.20 7.43
N ASN A 12 -4.86 10.72 6.27
CA ASN A 12 -5.85 9.64 6.12
C ASN A 12 -5.18 8.30 5.71
N GLY A 13 -3.87 8.18 5.85
CA GLY A 13 -3.11 7.03 5.38
C GLY A 13 -2.97 6.95 3.86
N LEU A 14 -2.48 5.81 3.35
CA LEU A 14 -2.18 5.61 1.94
C LEU A 14 -3.37 4.95 1.23
N HIS A 15 -4.20 5.75 0.56
CA HIS A 15 -5.39 5.33 -0.19
C HIS A 15 -5.49 6.10 -1.53
N ALA A 16 -6.48 5.79 -2.35
CA ALA A 16 -6.83 6.45 -3.60
C ALA A 16 -5.62 6.72 -4.54
N ARG A 17 -5.40 8.00 -4.89
CA ARG A 17 -4.38 8.43 -5.85
C ARG A 17 -2.95 8.14 -5.37
N PRO A 18 -2.56 8.45 -4.11
CA PRO A 18 -1.28 8.03 -3.56
C PRO A 18 -1.02 6.51 -3.65
N ALA A 19 -2.03 5.69 -3.31
CA ALA A 19 -1.90 4.24 -3.35
C ALA A 19 -1.72 3.70 -4.79
N TRP A 20 -2.44 4.28 -5.75
CA TRP A 20 -2.29 3.93 -7.16
C TRP A 20 -0.90 4.32 -7.70
N ALA A 21 -0.43 5.53 -7.42
CA ALA A 21 0.89 5.99 -7.88
C ALA A 21 2.01 5.09 -7.36
N LEU A 22 1.92 4.65 -6.10
CA LEU A 22 2.89 3.73 -5.52
C LEU A 22 2.83 2.34 -6.15
N LYS A 23 1.62 1.82 -6.42
CA LYS A 23 1.45 0.56 -7.13
C LYS A 23 2.11 0.57 -8.51
N GLU A 24 1.91 1.64 -9.28
CA GLU A 24 2.52 1.80 -10.60
C GLU A 24 4.05 1.74 -10.50
N GLN A 25 4.63 2.49 -9.57
CA GLN A 25 6.07 2.47 -9.32
C GLN A 25 6.59 1.08 -8.93
N CYS A 26 5.86 0.35 -8.08
CA CYS A 26 6.21 -1.02 -7.72
C CYS A 26 6.14 -1.99 -8.91
N SER A 27 5.19 -1.79 -9.83
CA SER A 27 4.95 -2.73 -10.95
C SER A 27 6.08 -2.80 -11.96
N VAL A 28 6.95 -1.78 -12.00
CA VAL A 28 8.15 -1.74 -12.86
C VAL A 28 9.20 -2.76 -12.40
N TRP A 29 9.17 -3.18 -11.14
CA TRP A 29 10.15 -4.08 -10.55
C TRP A 29 9.66 -5.52 -10.57
N ARG A 30 10.55 -6.47 -10.87
CA ARG A 30 10.25 -7.92 -10.81
C ARG A 30 10.31 -8.51 -9.40
N SER A 31 10.67 -7.68 -8.40
CA SER A 31 10.79 -8.10 -7.01
C SER A 31 9.42 -8.20 -6.32
N ASP A 32 9.28 -9.11 -5.35
CA ASP A 32 8.12 -9.15 -4.46
C ASP A 32 8.17 -7.99 -3.46
N ILE A 33 7.42 -6.92 -3.75
CA ILE A 33 7.34 -5.71 -2.92
C ILE A 33 6.07 -5.77 -2.07
N ARG A 34 6.25 -5.84 -0.74
CA ARG A 34 5.17 -5.95 0.24
C ARG A 34 5.15 -4.73 1.16
N PHE A 35 3.95 -4.26 1.49
CA PHE A 35 3.71 -3.20 2.45
C PHE A 35 3.09 -3.79 3.71
N ILE A 36 3.66 -3.46 4.87
CA ILE A 36 3.15 -3.93 6.15
C ILE A 36 2.75 -2.70 6.95
N ASN A 37 1.45 -2.62 7.29
CA ASN A 37 0.98 -1.60 8.20
C ASN A 37 1.12 -2.14 9.64
N ASN A 38 2.18 -1.71 10.32
CA ASN A 38 2.48 -2.15 11.69
C ASN A 38 1.42 -1.72 12.72
N ARG A 39 0.57 -0.70 12.43
CA ARG A 39 -0.53 -0.33 13.33
C ARG A 39 -1.69 -1.32 13.32
N LEU A 40 -1.94 -1.93 12.16
CA LEU A 40 -3.06 -2.84 11.94
C LEU A 40 -2.62 -4.31 11.83
N ASN A 41 -1.31 -4.57 11.92
CA ASN A 41 -0.66 -5.86 11.66
C ASN A 41 -1.21 -6.59 10.42
N THR A 42 -1.65 -5.82 9.43
CA THR A 42 -2.31 -6.34 8.22
C THR A 42 -1.30 -6.25 7.08
N PRO A 43 -0.84 -7.39 6.52
CA PRO A 43 0.03 -7.39 5.35
C PRO A 43 -0.78 -6.98 4.11
N GLY A 44 -0.30 -6.00 3.35
CA GLY A 44 -0.85 -5.60 2.06
C GLY A 44 0.20 -5.69 0.96
N GLY A 45 -0.04 -6.43 -0.12
CA GLY A 45 0.87 -6.40 -1.27
C GLY A 45 0.85 -5.03 -1.95
N CYS A 46 1.97 -4.52 -2.47
CA CYS A 46 1.99 -3.24 -3.18
C CYS A 46 0.98 -3.23 -4.36
N GLN A 47 0.84 -4.37 -5.03
CA GLN A 47 -0.11 -4.54 -6.13
C GLN A 47 -1.60 -4.48 -5.71
N LYS A 48 -1.89 -4.69 -4.42
CA LYS A 48 -3.25 -4.63 -3.84
C LYS A 48 -3.59 -3.27 -3.23
N LEU A 49 -2.64 -2.32 -3.18
CA LEU A 49 -2.87 -0.97 -2.64
C LEU A 49 -4.01 -0.21 -3.35
N ALA A 50 -4.17 -0.41 -4.65
CA ALA A 50 -5.22 0.27 -5.43
C ALA A 50 -6.63 -0.34 -5.27
N GLY A 51 -6.76 -1.59 -4.80
CA GLY A 51 -8.04 -2.31 -4.73
C GLY A 51 -8.72 -2.27 -3.36
N ALA A 52 -7.99 -1.93 -2.29
CA ALA A 52 -8.56 -1.85 -0.94
C ALA A 52 -9.49 -0.64 -0.72
N ASP A 53 -9.49 0.31 -1.66
CA ASP A 53 -10.25 1.57 -1.58
C ASP A 53 -11.56 1.55 -2.40
N GLN A 54 -11.74 0.59 -3.32
CA GLN A 54 -12.99 0.46 -4.08
C GLN A 54 -14.12 -0.25 -3.31
N HIS A 55 -13.80 -0.95 -2.21
CA HIS A 55 -14.78 -1.78 -1.48
C HIS A 55 -15.01 -1.40 -0.01
N ARG A 56 -14.46 -0.29 0.50
CA ARG A 56 -14.74 0.18 1.88
C ARG A 56 -15.71 1.37 2.00
N HIS A 57 -16.59 1.50 1.02
CA HIS A 57 -17.88 2.20 1.14
C HIS A 57 -19.06 1.26 0.79
N ALA A 58 -19.06 0.05 1.35
CA ALA A 58 -20.27 -0.76 1.43
C ALA A 58 -20.35 -1.31 2.87
N VAL A 59 -20.99 -0.50 3.72
CA VAL A 59 -21.36 -0.73 5.13
C VAL A 59 -20.20 -0.89 6.11
#